data_AF-A0A9W7UFQ7-F1
#
_entry.id   AF-A0A9W7UFQ7-F1
#
_cell.length_a   1.000
_cell.length_b   1.000
_cell.length_c   1.000
_cell.angle_alpha   90.00
_cell.angle_beta   90.00
_cell.angle_gamma   90.00
#
_symmetry.space_group_name_H-M   'P 1'
#
loop_
_entity.id
_entity.type
_entity.pdbx_description
1 polymer ?
#
loop_
_entity_poly.entity_id
_entity_poly.type
_entity_poly.pdbx_seq_one_letter_code
_entity_poly.pdbx_strand_id
1 'polypeptide(L)'
;MFYKNVTLAKKIPNYGINFIGYIRKKKKESGVKNKMKKLKMASCALVAGLMFSGLTPNVFAEDKISDVKSQINTQNDTLHKQQQERDELQKQMNDLNKTIQGLDKSVQENAAKLDETTKKVSDTEQLIEKKNKDIAELQTKIAKREELLRKRLVALQEQPNTNVVTEVLVNSKNVADLVDRLTSVSKILESDEDIMKTQQEDQASVKKDVATVKEKQKELKEAQAQIETAKKELDAEKEKKATAVNDLSGKMDTVVTSMTSTEGQLKELEKQALQLQRIAEEEAQAKAAKEAAKAAQAQPAQAPAEQAAPANNGGQAQKEEPKKEEPKKEEPKKEAPKQEEKKPAQNVGGVIGKAQSYLGLPYVWGSASPSNGGFDCSGFISYIFGVGRQDVAGYWNSVSKVGSPQPGDLVFFQGTYKAGPSHIGIYVGNGQMIHASDKGIAYGDINSSYNQKHFLGYGRF
;
A
#
# COMPACT_ATOMS: atom_id res chain seq x y z
N MET A 1 16.47 33.44 66.47
CA MET A 1 15.26 32.92 65.78
C MET A 1 15.71 32.08 64.60
N PHE A 2 16.19 30.87 64.87
CA PHE A 2 15.49 29.60 64.57
C PHE A 2 15.11 29.43 63.10
N TYR A 3 16.04 28.81 62.34
CA TYR A 3 15.75 28.09 61.10
C TYR A 3 14.61 27.11 61.35
N LYS A 4 13.40 27.51 60.97
CA LYS A 4 12.22 26.65 60.95
C LYS A 4 11.91 26.27 59.51
N ASN A 5 11.85 24.96 59.29
CA ASN A 5 11.10 24.26 58.25
C ASN A 5 11.65 24.32 56.82
N VAL A 6 12.62 23.44 56.53
CA VAL A 6 12.57 22.66 55.30
C VAL A 6 12.35 21.21 55.73
N THR A 7 11.08 20.84 55.78
CA THR A 7 10.62 19.49 56.09
C THR A 7 11.24 18.52 55.08
N LEU A 8 12.03 17.56 55.57
CA LEU A 8 12.46 16.39 54.83
C LEU A 8 11.22 15.66 54.30
N ALA A 9 10.89 15.87 53.03
CA ALA A 9 9.96 15.01 52.29
C ALA A 9 10.65 13.68 51.99
N LYS A 10 10.69 12.80 53.00
CA LYS A 10 10.85 11.35 52.83
C LYS A 10 9.63 10.83 52.04
N LYS A 11 9.71 10.87 50.72
CA LYS A 11 9.06 9.95 49.76
C LYS A 11 9.35 10.46 48.36
N ILE A 12 10.34 9.85 47.71
CA ILE A 12 10.41 9.85 46.25
C ILE A 12 9.27 8.93 45.80
N PRO A 13 8.24 9.42 45.08
CA PRO A 13 7.29 8.52 44.44
C PRO A 13 8.06 7.78 43.36
N ASN A 14 8.15 6.47 43.51
CA ASN A 14 8.64 5.59 42.47
C ASN A 14 7.60 5.62 41.34
N TYR A 15 7.78 6.49 40.35
CA TYR A 15 6.96 6.54 39.14
C TYR A 15 7.37 5.42 38.18
N GLY A 16 7.38 4.18 38.68
CA GLY A 16 7.40 2.99 37.86
C GLY A 16 6.02 2.77 37.26
N ILE A 17 5.68 3.53 36.21
CA ILE A 17 4.53 3.19 35.38
C ILE A 17 5.00 2.15 34.36
N ASN A 18 4.78 0.89 34.71
CA ASN A 18 5.00 -0.27 33.86
C ASN A 18 3.99 -0.25 32.67
N PHE A 19 4.29 0.55 31.64
CA PHE A 19 3.42 0.75 30.48
C PHE A 19 3.45 -0.39 29.46
N ILE A 20 4.23 -1.45 29.72
CA ILE A 20 4.26 -2.67 28.91
C ILE A 20 2.96 -3.49 29.08
N GLY A 21 2.21 -3.27 30.16
CA GLY A 21 0.93 -3.95 30.42
C GLY A 21 -0.29 -3.34 29.70
N TYR A 22 -0.28 -2.03 29.40
CA TYR A 22 -1.48 -1.33 28.91
C TYR A 22 -1.73 -1.55 27.41
N ILE A 23 -0.69 -1.89 26.64
CA ILE A 23 -0.75 -2.10 25.19
C ILE A 23 -1.36 -3.47 24.82
N ARG A 24 -1.38 -4.45 25.74
CA ARG A 24 -1.88 -5.81 25.43
C ARG A 24 -3.40 -5.98 25.54
N LYS A 25 -4.14 -5.02 26.13
CA LYS A 25 -5.58 -5.20 26.44
C LYS A 25 -6.56 -4.56 25.44
N LYS A 26 -6.15 -3.61 24.61
CA LYS A 26 -7.08 -2.92 23.67
C LYS A 26 -7.14 -3.47 22.24
N LYS A 27 -6.39 -4.52 21.90
CA LYS A 27 -6.45 -5.14 20.56
C LYS A 27 -7.56 -6.19 20.37
N LYS A 28 -8.53 -6.28 21.30
CA LYS A 28 -9.61 -7.28 21.27
C LYS A 28 -11.03 -6.73 21.10
N GLU A 29 -11.21 -5.42 21.00
CA GLU A 29 -12.55 -4.82 20.89
C GLU A 29 -12.59 -3.71 19.84
N SER A 30 -12.62 -4.10 18.57
CA SER A 30 -13.23 -3.31 17.50
C SER A 30 -13.55 -4.21 16.32
N GLY A 31 -14.39 -5.22 16.58
CA GLY A 31 -15.12 -5.90 15.51
C GLY A 31 -16.13 -4.91 14.93
N VAL A 32 -15.75 -4.25 13.83
CA VAL A 32 -16.68 -3.40 13.08
C VAL A 32 -17.74 -4.30 12.47
N LYS A 33 -18.93 -4.18 13.05
CA LYS A 33 -20.14 -4.86 12.66
C LYS A 33 -20.49 -4.52 11.22
N ASN A 34 -20.59 -5.59 10.45
CA ASN A 34 -21.30 -5.74 9.19
C ASN A 34 -22.54 -4.83 9.08
N LYS A 35 -22.44 -3.76 8.29
CA LYS A 35 -23.52 -2.96 7.69
C LYS A 35 -22.92 -2.55 6.33
N MET A 36 -23.40 -2.91 5.15
CA MET A 36 -24.77 -3.16 4.71
C MET A 36 -24.76 -4.24 3.62
N LYS A 37 -25.42 -5.37 3.84
CA LYS A 37 -26.04 -6.14 2.76
C LYS A 37 -27.46 -5.60 2.62
N LYS A 38 -27.72 -4.84 1.56
CA LYS A 38 -29.01 -4.57 0.90
C LYS A 38 -28.90 -3.25 0.13
N LEU A 39 -28.17 -3.26 -0.98
CA LEU A 39 -28.67 -2.56 -2.15
C LEU A 39 -28.92 -3.63 -3.20
N LYS A 40 -30.20 -3.90 -3.35
CA LYS A 40 -30.74 -4.89 -4.29
C LYS A 40 -30.33 -4.44 -5.69
N MET A 41 -29.72 -5.36 -6.42
CA MET A 41 -30.13 -5.75 -7.78
C MET A 41 -31.06 -4.70 -8.42
N ALA A 42 -30.49 -3.70 -9.08
CA ALA A 42 -31.23 -2.82 -9.96
C ALA A 42 -30.76 -3.09 -11.38
N SER A 43 -31.67 -3.67 -12.16
CA SER A 43 -31.68 -3.67 -13.62
C SER A 43 -30.59 -4.45 -14.35
N CYS A 44 -30.70 -5.78 -14.31
CA CYS A 44 -30.40 -6.63 -15.48
C CYS A 44 -31.62 -7.50 -15.84
N ALA A 45 -32.82 -6.98 -15.58
CA ALA A 45 -34.07 -7.61 -15.97
C ALA A 45 -34.69 -6.87 -17.16
N LEU A 46 -34.11 -7.08 -18.34
CA LEU A 46 -34.93 -7.33 -19.51
C LEU A 46 -34.66 -8.76 -19.94
N VAL A 47 -35.21 -9.68 -19.16
CA VAL A 47 -35.59 -11.00 -19.67
C VAL A 47 -36.79 -10.74 -20.57
N ALA A 48 -36.54 -10.35 -21.82
CA ALA A 48 -37.50 -10.60 -22.88
C ALA A 48 -37.31 -12.07 -23.26
N GLY A 49 -38.04 -12.94 -22.55
CA GLY A 49 -38.19 -14.32 -22.97
C GLY A 49 -38.83 -14.32 -24.35
N LEU A 50 -38.05 -14.65 -25.38
CA LEU A 50 -38.57 -15.04 -26.68
C LEU A 50 -38.33 -16.52 -26.85
N MET A 51 -39.18 -17.29 -26.18
CA MET A 51 -39.66 -18.55 -26.74
C MET A 51 -40.36 -18.18 -28.06
N PHE A 52 -39.70 -18.35 -29.20
CA PHE A 52 -40.39 -18.33 -30.49
C PHE A 52 -40.41 -19.75 -31.05
N SER A 53 -41.48 -20.45 -30.66
CA SER A 53 -41.98 -21.66 -31.28
C SER A 53 -42.42 -21.40 -32.71
N GLY A 54 -42.02 -22.27 -33.64
CA GLY A 54 -42.75 -22.52 -34.89
C GLY A 54 -42.44 -21.57 -36.04
N LEU A 55 -41.73 -22.09 -37.04
CA LEU A 55 -41.64 -21.54 -38.39
C LEU A 55 -43.02 -21.57 -39.05
N THR A 56 -43.53 -20.42 -39.49
CA THR A 56 -44.47 -20.34 -40.61
C THR A 56 -43.95 -19.34 -41.64
N PRO A 57 -43.97 -19.66 -42.94
CA PRO A 57 -43.57 -18.74 -43.98
C PRO A 57 -44.78 -17.88 -44.35
N ASN A 58 -44.68 -16.57 -44.11
CA ASN A 58 -45.26 -15.47 -44.89
C ASN A 58 -45.53 -14.23 -44.00
N VAL A 59 -44.90 -13.09 -44.36
CA VAL A 59 -45.37 -11.70 -44.20
C VAL A 59 -44.81 -10.80 -43.07
N PHE A 60 -43.88 -11.20 -42.20
CA PHE A 60 -43.35 -10.29 -41.15
C PHE A 60 -41.82 -10.22 -41.00
N ALA A 61 -41.07 -10.14 -42.10
CA ALA A 61 -39.62 -9.93 -42.06
C ALA A 61 -39.24 -8.46 -41.76
N GLU A 62 -39.94 -7.50 -42.37
CA GLU A 62 -39.67 -6.06 -42.24
C GLU A 62 -39.86 -5.52 -40.81
N ASP A 63 -40.97 -5.90 -40.16
CA ASP A 63 -41.26 -5.48 -38.77
C ASP A 63 -40.21 -6.03 -37.78
N LYS A 64 -39.76 -7.28 -37.98
CA LYS A 64 -38.69 -7.88 -37.16
C LYS A 64 -37.34 -7.21 -37.37
N ILE A 65 -37.03 -6.79 -38.59
CA ILE A 65 -35.81 -6.02 -38.90
C ILE A 65 -35.86 -4.65 -38.22
N SER A 66 -37.02 -3.97 -38.26
CA SER A 66 -37.23 -2.69 -37.57
C SER A 66 -37.04 -2.81 -36.06
N ASP A 67 -37.61 -3.85 -35.43
CA ASP A 67 -37.48 -4.11 -34.00
C ASP A 67 -36.03 -4.37 -33.60
N VAL A 68 -35.30 -5.23 -34.33
CA VAL A 68 -33.88 -5.52 -34.06
C VAL A 68 -33.03 -4.25 -34.24
N LYS A 69 -33.33 -3.42 -35.26
CA LYS A 69 -32.63 -2.15 -35.48
C LYS A 69 -32.88 -1.13 -34.36
N SER A 70 -34.10 -1.08 -33.84
CA SER A 70 -34.44 -0.26 -32.67
C SER A 70 -33.69 -0.72 -31.40
N GLN A 71 -33.58 -2.04 -31.19
CA GLN A 71 -32.80 -2.61 -30.09
C GLN A 71 -31.31 -2.31 -30.21
N ILE A 72 -30.73 -2.40 -31.42
CA ILE A 72 -29.33 -2.02 -31.68
C ILE A 72 -29.09 -0.55 -31.34
N ASN A 73 -29.97 0.36 -31.79
CA ASN A 73 -29.84 1.79 -31.47
C ASN A 73 -29.91 2.04 -29.96
N THR A 74 -30.85 1.39 -29.26
CA THR A 74 -30.98 1.50 -27.80
C THR A 74 -29.74 1.00 -27.06
N GLN A 75 -29.16 -0.11 -27.51
CA GLN A 75 -27.94 -0.67 -26.92
C GLN A 75 -26.72 0.21 -27.22
N ASN A 76 -26.63 0.80 -28.41
CA ASN A 76 -25.58 1.78 -28.75
C ASN A 76 -25.66 3.05 -27.87
N ASP A 77 -26.87 3.58 -27.66
CA ASP A 77 -27.07 4.72 -26.76
C ASP A 77 -26.67 4.39 -25.32
N THR A 78 -26.97 3.17 -24.88
CA THR A 78 -26.58 2.66 -23.55
C THR A 78 -25.07 2.52 -23.44
N LEU A 79 -24.41 1.95 -24.45
CA LEU A 79 -22.96 1.81 -24.51
C LEU A 79 -22.27 3.17 -24.50
N HIS A 80 -22.79 4.16 -25.26
CA HIS A 80 -22.27 5.53 -25.24
C HIS A 80 -22.38 6.18 -23.86
N LYS A 81 -23.51 5.99 -23.14
CA LYS A 81 -23.65 6.48 -21.76
C LYS A 81 -22.67 5.81 -20.81
N GLN A 82 -22.52 4.49 -20.91
CA GLN A 82 -21.55 3.75 -20.10
C GLN A 82 -20.10 4.19 -20.39
N GLN A 83 -19.77 4.48 -21.65
CA GLN A 83 -18.47 5.03 -22.05
C GLN A 83 -18.21 6.39 -21.40
N GLN A 84 -19.20 7.29 -21.40
CA GLN A 84 -19.12 8.60 -20.75
C GLN A 84 -18.92 8.47 -19.23
N GLU A 85 -19.67 7.57 -18.59
CA GLU A 85 -19.52 7.30 -17.15
C GLU A 85 -18.13 6.73 -16.83
N ARG A 86 -17.62 5.82 -17.66
CA ARG A 86 -16.26 5.27 -17.54
C ARG A 86 -15.22 6.37 -17.65
N ASP A 87 -15.33 7.26 -18.64
CA ASP A 87 -14.37 8.33 -18.86
C ASP A 87 -14.39 9.37 -17.72
N GLU A 88 -15.56 9.66 -17.14
CA GLU A 88 -15.67 10.51 -15.94
C GLU A 88 -15.07 9.83 -14.71
N LEU A 89 -15.34 8.54 -14.47
CA LEU A 89 -14.72 7.77 -13.39
C LEU A 89 -13.20 7.70 -13.56
N GLN A 90 -12.70 7.56 -14.79
CA GLN A 90 -11.27 7.60 -15.09
C GLN A 90 -10.65 8.96 -14.74
N LYS A 91 -11.36 10.06 -15.03
CA LYS A 91 -10.94 11.41 -14.64
C LYS A 91 -10.90 11.57 -13.12
N GLN A 92 -11.92 11.12 -12.42
CA GLN A 92 -11.97 11.12 -10.95
C GLN A 92 -10.84 10.27 -10.34
N MET A 93 -10.52 9.11 -10.91
CA MET A 93 -9.36 8.30 -10.52
C MET A 93 -8.04 9.04 -10.71
N ASN A 94 -7.87 9.74 -11.84
CA ASN A 94 -6.66 10.51 -12.12
C ASN A 94 -6.48 11.68 -11.13
N ASP A 95 -7.56 12.39 -10.80
CA ASP A 95 -7.53 13.50 -9.84
C ASP A 95 -7.34 13.00 -8.40
N LEU A 96 -7.95 11.86 -8.05
CA LEU A 96 -7.68 11.18 -6.79
C LEU A 96 -6.20 10.75 -6.71
N ASN A 97 -5.62 10.24 -7.79
CA ASN A 97 -4.22 9.85 -7.83
C ASN A 97 -3.27 11.05 -7.64
N LYS A 98 -3.59 12.21 -8.21
CA LYS A 98 -2.83 13.46 -7.94
C LYS A 98 -2.94 13.87 -6.46
N THR A 99 -4.14 13.78 -5.90
CA THR A 99 -4.38 14.05 -4.47
C THR A 99 -3.57 13.10 -3.59
N ILE A 100 -3.55 11.82 -3.95
CA ILE A 100 -2.75 10.77 -3.31
C ILE A 100 -1.26 11.09 -3.34
N GLN A 101 -0.72 11.51 -4.47
CA GLN A 101 0.69 11.89 -4.59
C GLN A 101 1.03 13.09 -3.71
N GLY A 102 0.15 14.09 -3.65
CA GLY A 102 0.30 15.24 -2.74
C GLY A 102 0.27 14.83 -1.27
N LEU A 103 -0.67 13.95 -0.89
CA LEU A 103 -0.74 13.40 0.46
C LEU A 103 0.48 12.55 0.80
N ASP A 104 1.00 11.74 -0.11
CA ASP A 104 2.20 10.92 0.13
C ASP A 104 3.43 11.79 0.40
N LYS A 105 3.54 12.95 -0.29
CA LYS A 105 4.57 13.94 0.03
C LYS A 105 4.37 14.54 1.43
N SER A 106 3.15 14.93 1.78
CA SER A 106 2.81 15.42 3.13
C SER A 106 3.10 14.39 4.22
N VAL A 107 2.76 13.12 3.97
CA VAL A 107 3.05 11.97 4.84
C VAL A 107 4.55 11.79 5.05
N GLN A 108 5.35 11.88 3.98
CA GLN A 108 6.81 11.77 4.06
C GLN A 108 7.42 12.93 4.85
N GLU A 109 7.00 14.17 4.58
CA GLU A 109 7.46 15.35 5.31
C GLU A 109 7.09 15.27 6.80
N ASN A 110 5.86 14.86 7.12
CA ASN A 110 5.40 14.69 8.49
C ASN A 110 6.10 13.53 9.19
N ALA A 111 6.38 12.43 8.50
CA ALA A 111 7.17 11.32 9.04
C ALA A 111 8.60 11.75 9.38
N ALA A 112 9.26 12.53 8.50
CA ALA A 112 10.58 13.07 8.78
C ALA A 112 10.59 14.02 9.99
N LYS A 113 9.59 14.91 10.10
CA LYS A 113 9.41 15.77 11.29
C LYS A 113 9.16 14.96 12.56
N LEU A 114 8.41 13.86 12.45
CA LEU A 114 8.15 12.94 13.55
C LEU A 114 9.43 12.26 14.04
N ASP A 115 10.28 11.79 13.12
CA ASP A 115 11.57 11.19 13.44
C ASP A 115 12.51 12.21 14.08
N GLU A 116 12.57 13.44 13.56
CA GLU A 116 13.37 14.53 14.16
C GLU A 116 12.87 14.86 15.58
N THR A 117 11.56 14.97 15.77
CA THR A 117 10.96 15.25 17.09
C THR A 117 11.20 14.09 18.06
N THR A 118 11.10 12.85 17.59
CA THR A 118 11.38 11.65 18.41
C THR A 118 12.85 11.61 18.84
N LYS A 119 13.77 12.02 17.95
CA LYS A 119 15.18 12.16 18.30
C LYS A 119 15.41 13.23 19.37
N LYS A 120 14.81 14.42 19.21
CA LYS A 120 14.89 15.51 20.21
C LYS A 120 14.32 15.10 21.56
N VAL A 121 13.24 14.32 21.57
CA VAL A 121 12.65 13.72 22.78
C VAL A 121 13.67 12.81 23.46
N SER A 122 14.30 11.90 22.71
CA SER A 122 15.32 10.99 23.26
C SER A 122 16.54 11.73 23.80
N ASP A 123 17.07 12.71 23.08
CA ASP A 123 18.21 13.54 23.52
C ASP A 123 17.86 14.32 24.81
N THR A 124 16.62 14.82 24.90
CA THR A 124 16.12 15.53 26.08
C THR A 124 15.94 14.60 27.28
N GLU A 125 15.46 13.37 27.08
CA GLU A 125 15.36 12.35 28.12
C GLU A 125 16.74 12.01 28.70
N GLN A 126 17.75 11.81 27.83
CA GLN A 126 19.13 11.56 28.25
C GLN A 126 19.71 12.75 29.04
N LEU A 127 19.44 13.98 28.60
CA LEU A 127 19.87 15.19 29.30
C LEU A 127 19.23 15.30 30.69
N ILE A 128 17.93 15.00 30.80
CA ILE A 128 17.21 14.97 32.08
C ILE A 128 17.80 13.90 32.99
N GLU A 129 18.07 12.69 32.48
CA GLU A 129 18.67 11.61 33.27
C GLU A 129 20.04 12.01 33.81
N LYS A 130 20.91 12.57 32.95
CA LYS A 130 22.23 13.07 33.36
C LYS A 130 22.12 14.16 34.43
N LYS A 131 21.26 15.17 34.22
CA LYS A 131 21.07 16.25 35.20
C LYS A 131 20.51 15.73 36.53
N ASN A 132 19.59 14.77 36.51
CA ASN A 132 19.08 14.17 37.74
C ASN A 132 20.18 13.45 38.52
N LYS A 133 21.11 12.77 37.83
CA LYS A 133 22.28 12.16 38.45
C LYS A 133 23.20 13.22 39.07
N ASP A 134 23.52 14.28 38.32
CA ASP A 134 24.36 15.38 38.79
C ASP A 134 23.74 16.08 40.02
N ILE A 135 22.42 16.32 39.99
CA ILE A 135 21.66 16.86 41.12
C ILE A 135 21.78 15.95 42.35
N ALA A 136 21.62 14.63 42.19
CA ALA A 136 21.71 13.68 43.31
C ALA A 136 23.12 13.64 43.93
N GLU A 137 24.16 13.69 43.10
CA GLU A 137 25.55 13.76 43.54
C GLU A 137 25.84 15.08 44.28
N LEU A 138 25.39 16.22 43.74
CA LEU A 138 25.52 17.53 44.37
C LEU A 138 24.77 17.60 45.70
N GLN A 139 23.52 17.13 45.76
CA GLN A 139 22.75 17.06 47.00
C GLN A 139 23.45 16.22 48.07
N THR A 140 24.10 15.12 47.67
CA THR A 140 24.88 14.29 48.60
C THR A 140 26.11 15.05 49.13
N LYS A 141 26.83 15.78 48.27
CA LYS A 141 27.97 16.62 48.68
C LYS A 141 27.53 17.76 49.60
N ILE A 142 26.45 18.44 49.25
CA ILE A 142 25.81 19.51 50.04
C ILE A 142 25.46 19.01 51.44
N ALA A 143 24.80 17.85 51.55
CA ALA A 143 24.41 17.28 52.83
C ALA A 143 25.63 16.93 53.72
N LYS A 144 26.69 16.36 53.13
CA LYS A 144 27.94 16.07 53.86
C LYS A 144 28.64 17.34 54.35
N ARG A 145 28.68 18.40 53.55
CA ARG A 145 29.25 19.70 53.95
C ARG A 145 28.42 20.38 55.02
N GLU A 146 27.10 20.35 54.92
CA GLU A 146 26.19 20.86 55.96
C GLU A 146 26.42 20.16 57.30
N GLU A 147 26.58 18.83 57.30
CA GLU A 147 26.88 18.09 58.52
C GLU A 147 28.24 18.47 59.11
N LEU A 148 29.27 18.60 58.27
CA LEU A 148 30.62 19.02 58.69
C LEU A 148 30.61 20.43 59.30
N LEU A 149 30.00 21.40 58.61
CA LEU A 149 29.87 22.77 59.08
C LEU A 149 29.08 22.83 60.39
N ARG A 150 28.01 22.03 60.53
CA ARG A 150 27.25 21.93 61.78
C ARG A 150 28.11 21.39 62.93
N LYS A 151 28.89 20.33 62.69
CA LYS A 151 29.80 19.77 63.70
C LYS A 151 30.86 20.79 64.13
N ARG A 152 31.45 21.54 63.18
CA ARG A 152 32.42 22.62 63.48
C ARG A 152 31.77 23.75 64.28
N LEU A 153 30.56 24.19 63.90
CA LEU A 153 29.83 25.23 64.61
C LEU A 153 29.48 24.82 66.06
N VAL A 154 29.03 23.58 66.26
CA VAL A 154 28.75 23.05 67.61
C VAL A 154 30.02 23.00 68.44
N ALA A 155 31.14 22.51 67.89
CA ALA A 155 32.42 22.49 68.59
C ALA A 155 32.89 23.91 69.00
N LEU A 156 32.67 24.92 68.16
CA LEU A 156 32.94 26.33 68.48
C LEU A 156 32.01 26.87 69.58
N GLN A 157 30.77 26.39 69.68
CA GLN A 157 29.80 26.83 70.69
C GLN A 157 29.96 26.11 72.05
N GLU A 158 30.41 24.85 72.05
CA GLU A 158 30.61 24.05 73.26
C GLU A 158 31.85 24.47 74.06
N GLN A 159 32.75 25.27 73.47
CA GLN A 159 33.88 25.85 74.19
C GLN A 159 33.42 27.02 75.08
N PRO A 160 33.54 26.92 76.41
CA PRO A 160 33.03 27.94 77.32
C PRO A 160 34.00 29.15 77.37
N ASN A 161 33.57 30.27 76.80
CA ASN A 161 33.99 31.64 77.14
C ASN A 161 35.39 32.16 76.76
N THR A 162 36.16 31.52 75.88
CA THR A 162 37.33 32.17 75.27
C THR A 162 37.25 32.11 73.76
N ASN A 163 37.23 33.27 73.09
CA ASN A 163 37.37 33.37 71.64
C ASN A 163 38.59 32.54 71.21
N VAL A 164 38.47 31.68 70.19
CA VAL A 164 39.55 30.78 69.71
C VAL A 164 40.87 31.54 69.51
N VAL A 165 40.79 32.80 69.06
CA VAL A 165 41.93 33.71 68.91
C VAL A 165 42.55 34.06 70.27
N THR A 166 41.73 34.32 71.29
CA THR A 166 42.20 34.60 72.66
C THR A 166 42.77 33.38 73.35
N GLU A 167 42.25 32.18 73.08
CA GLU A 167 42.80 30.94 73.62
C GLU A 167 44.18 30.62 73.02
N VAL A 168 44.33 30.82 71.71
CA VAL A 168 45.63 30.70 71.03
C VAL A 168 46.63 31.75 71.52
N LEU A 169 46.17 32.98 71.79
CA LEU A 169 46.99 34.05 72.35
C LEU A 169 47.51 33.71 73.75
N VAL A 170 46.65 33.20 74.63
CA VAL A 170 46.94 32.95 76.06
C VAL A 170 47.70 31.64 76.30
N ASN A 171 47.45 30.59 75.51
CA ASN A 171 48.05 29.26 75.70
C ASN A 171 49.27 28.98 74.80
N SER A 172 49.82 30.00 74.15
CA SER A 172 51.06 29.88 73.35
C SER A 172 52.30 29.83 74.25
N LYS A 173 53.24 28.91 73.95
CA LYS A 173 54.44 28.69 74.77
C LYS A 173 55.57 29.69 74.50
N ASN A 174 55.59 30.28 73.30
CA ASN A 174 56.53 31.32 72.85
C ASN A 174 56.03 31.99 71.55
N VAL A 175 56.73 33.01 71.07
CA VAL A 175 56.33 33.80 69.88
C VAL A 175 56.28 32.95 68.60
N ALA A 176 57.14 31.93 68.45
CA ALA A 176 57.10 31.05 67.29
C ALA A 176 55.86 30.12 67.31
N ASP A 177 55.56 29.51 68.47
CA ASP A 177 54.34 28.70 68.69
C ASP A 177 53.07 29.54 68.49
N LEU A 178 53.08 30.81 68.89
CA LEU A 178 51.97 31.74 68.64
C LEU A 178 51.74 31.98 67.13
N VAL A 179 52.80 32.25 66.36
CA VAL A 179 52.72 32.48 64.91
C VAL A 179 52.25 31.22 64.18
N ASP A 180 52.76 30.04 64.54
CA ASP A 180 52.35 28.77 63.94
C ASP A 180 50.87 28.43 64.22
N ARG A 181 50.39 28.73 65.43
CA ARG A 181 48.97 28.54 65.79
C ARG A 181 48.06 29.56 65.11
N LEU A 182 48.46 30.83 65.03
CA LEU A 182 47.68 31.86 64.33
C LEU A 182 47.59 31.58 62.83
N THR A 183 48.67 31.14 62.20
CA THR A 183 48.64 30.71 60.79
C THR A 183 47.78 29.47 60.59
N SER A 184 47.79 28.52 61.54
CA SER A 184 46.90 27.36 61.51
C SER A 184 45.43 27.74 61.66
N VAL A 185 45.10 28.69 62.55
CA VAL A 185 43.74 29.22 62.69
C VAL A 185 43.30 29.97 61.44
N SER A 186 44.16 30.82 60.84
CA SER A 186 43.86 31.50 59.57
C SER A 186 43.53 30.50 58.47
N LYS A 187 44.34 29.45 58.31
CA LYS A 187 44.10 28.38 57.31
C LYS A 187 42.78 27.63 57.55
N ILE A 188 42.39 27.41 58.81
CA ILE A 188 41.11 26.78 59.15
C ILE A 188 39.95 27.69 58.75
N LEU A 189 40.02 28.97 59.09
CA LEU A 189 38.98 29.95 58.77
C LEU A 189 38.84 30.17 57.26
N GLU A 190 39.95 30.30 56.54
CA GLU A 190 39.98 30.36 55.07
C GLU A 190 39.34 29.10 54.46
N SER A 191 39.69 27.91 54.99
CA SER A 191 39.08 26.65 54.54
C SER A 191 37.58 26.59 54.83
N ASP A 192 37.11 27.12 55.97
CA ASP A 192 35.68 27.16 56.31
C ASP A 192 34.92 28.14 55.39
N GLU A 193 35.52 29.29 55.07
CA GLU A 193 34.99 30.25 54.11
C GLU A 193 34.85 29.61 52.71
N ASP A 194 35.88 28.90 52.24
CA ASP A 194 35.85 28.19 50.97
C ASP A 194 34.78 27.08 50.93
N ILE A 195 34.60 26.33 52.02
CA ILE A 195 33.55 25.31 52.14
C ILE A 195 32.17 25.97 52.06
N MET A 196 31.95 27.09 52.76
CA MET A 196 30.68 27.82 52.71
C MET A 196 30.40 28.40 51.32
N LYS A 197 31.42 28.96 50.65
CA LYS A 197 31.29 29.48 49.29
C LYS A 197 30.93 28.36 48.30
N THR A 198 31.66 27.25 48.35
CA THR A 198 31.36 26.05 47.54
C THR A 198 29.95 25.51 47.83
N GLN A 199 29.52 25.55 49.09
CA GLN A 199 28.17 25.14 49.49
C GLN A 199 27.10 26.02 48.84
N GLN A 200 27.27 27.34 48.86
CA GLN A 200 26.35 28.29 48.22
C GLN A 200 26.31 28.09 46.69
N GLU A 201 27.47 27.93 46.05
CA GLU A 201 27.58 27.71 44.61
C GLU A 201 26.88 26.41 44.17
N ASP A 202 27.05 25.33 44.91
CA ASP A 202 26.38 24.05 44.62
C ASP A 202 24.87 24.11 44.86
N GLN A 203 24.42 24.77 45.94
CA GLN A 203 22.99 24.97 46.20
C GLN A 203 22.34 25.81 45.07
N ALA A 204 23.03 26.85 44.59
CA ALA A 204 22.59 27.63 43.44
C ALA A 204 22.53 26.79 42.15
N SER A 205 23.53 25.94 41.93
CA SER A 205 23.61 25.02 40.78
C SER A 205 22.47 24.01 40.80
N VAL A 206 22.18 23.38 41.94
CA VAL A 206 21.04 22.47 42.11
C VAL A 206 19.72 23.17 41.82
N LYS A 207 19.52 24.39 42.32
CA LYS A 207 18.29 25.17 42.07
C LYS A 207 18.10 25.44 40.56
N LYS A 208 19.18 25.82 39.87
CA LYS A 208 19.18 26.07 38.42
C LYS A 208 18.89 24.79 37.63
N ASP A 209 19.51 23.69 38.01
CA ASP A 209 19.36 22.41 37.31
C ASP A 209 17.98 21.80 37.51
N VAL A 210 17.41 21.88 38.71
CA VAL A 210 16.02 21.47 38.97
C VAL A 210 15.03 22.29 38.14
N ALA A 211 15.22 23.60 38.03
CA ALA A 211 14.38 24.45 37.18
C ALA A 211 14.50 24.06 35.70
N THR A 212 15.72 23.79 35.23
CA THR A 212 15.98 23.34 33.86
C THR A 212 15.32 22.00 33.56
N VAL A 213 15.44 21.02 34.46
CA VAL A 213 14.79 19.71 34.33
C VAL A 213 13.28 19.86 34.26
N LYS A 214 12.68 20.69 35.12
CA LYS A 214 11.23 20.93 35.14
C LYS A 214 10.74 21.52 33.81
N GLU A 215 11.46 22.49 33.24
CA GLU A 215 11.09 23.07 31.95
C GLU A 215 11.22 22.04 30.83
N LYS A 216 12.31 21.28 30.79
CA LYS A 216 12.52 20.22 29.78
C LYS A 216 11.50 19.10 29.88
N GLN A 217 11.06 18.73 31.09
CA GLN A 217 9.96 17.76 31.27
C GLN A 217 8.63 18.27 30.72
N LYS A 218 8.36 19.58 30.83
CA LYS A 218 7.16 20.20 30.26
C LYS A 218 7.23 20.19 28.72
N GLU A 219 8.35 20.65 28.15
CA GLU A 219 8.60 20.59 26.70
C GLU A 219 8.45 19.16 26.16
N LEU A 220 9.00 18.17 26.87
CA LEU A 220 8.91 16.75 26.50
C LEU A 220 7.47 16.26 26.42
N LYS A 221 6.64 16.62 27.41
CA LYS A 221 5.23 16.24 27.46
C LYS A 221 4.42 16.87 26.32
N GLU A 222 4.71 18.13 25.99
CA GLU A 222 4.08 18.84 24.88
C GLU A 222 4.47 18.23 23.54
N ALA A 223 5.76 17.92 23.34
CA ALA A 223 6.24 17.24 22.13
C ALA A 223 5.60 15.85 21.96
N GLN A 224 5.49 15.06 23.04
CA GLN A 224 4.82 13.75 23.01
C GLN A 224 3.34 13.86 22.62
N ALA A 225 2.62 14.87 23.12
CA ALA A 225 1.23 15.11 22.76
C ALA A 225 1.07 15.49 21.28
N GLN A 226 1.98 16.33 20.75
CA GLN A 226 1.99 16.68 19.33
C GLN A 226 2.25 15.47 18.43
N ILE A 227 3.20 14.60 18.82
CA ILE A 227 3.49 13.34 18.13
C ILE A 227 2.25 12.44 18.07
N GLU A 228 1.51 12.29 19.17
CA GLU A 228 0.28 11.48 19.18
C GLU A 228 -0.81 12.04 18.27
N THR A 229 -1.03 13.35 18.29
CA THR A 229 -2.02 14.02 17.43
C THR A 229 -1.66 13.86 15.97
N ALA A 230 -0.41 14.13 15.59
CA ALA A 230 0.06 14.00 14.21
C ALA A 230 -0.08 12.56 13.69
N LYS A 231 0.18 11.54 14.53
CA LYS A 231 -0.04 10.12 14.17
C LYS A 231 -1.51 9.82 13.89
N LYS A 232 -2.43 10.29 14.74
CA LYS A 232 -3.87 10.07 14.56
C LYS A 232 -4.40 10.72 13.27
N GLU A 233 -3.96 11.93 12.98
CA GLU A 233 -4.33 12.64 11.75
C GLU A 233 -3.81 11.90 10.52
N LEU A 234 -2.55 11.47 10.55
CA LEU A 234 -1.94 10.69 9.47
C LEU A 234 -2.68 9.38 9.19
N ASP A 235 -3.07 8.65 10.23
CA ASP A 235 -3.81 7.41 10.10
C ASP A 235 -5.22 7.64 9.54
N ALA A 236 -5.91 8.70 9.98
CA ALA A 236 -7.22 9.09 9.46
C ALA A 236 -7.17 9.49 7.97
N GLU A 237 -6.12 10.20 7.54
CA GLU A 237 -5.93 10.53 6.13
C GLU A 237 -5.67 9.30 5.26
N LYS A 238 -4.85 8.36 5.74
CA LYS A 238 -4.61 7.08 5.04
C LYS A 238 -5.88 6.26 4.90
N GLU A 239 -6.73 6.22 5.92
CA GLU A 239 -8.01 5.51 5.88
C GLU A 239 -8.97 6.14 4.87
N LYS A 240 -9.09 7.48 4.85
CA LYS A 240 -9.89 8.22 3.85
C LYS A 240 -9.40 7.96 2.42
N LYS A 241 -8.08 7.89 2.21
CA LYS A 241 -7.49 7.54 0.92
C LYS A 241 -7.88 6.13 0.49
N ALA A 242 -7.74 5.15 1.38
CA ALA A 242 -8.07 3.76 1.08
C ALA A 242 -9.54 3.56 0.73
N THR A 243 -10.47 4.24 1.43
CA THR A 243 -11.91 4.15 1.13
C THR A 243 -12.26 4.79 -0.20
N ALA A 244 -11.71 5.97 -0.52
CA ALA A 244 -11.92 6.62 -1.81
C ALA A 244 -11.42 5.77 -2.99
N VAL A 245 -10.23 5.18 -2.88
CA VAL A 245 -9.67 4.30 -3.93
C VAL A 245 -10.55 3.07 -4.14
N ASN A 246 -10.99 2.42 -3.06
CA ASN A 246 -11.84 1.24 -3.14
C ASN A 246 -13.22 1.55 -3.76
N ASP A 247 -13.84 2.67 -3.40
CA ASP A 247 -15.15 3.09 -3.93
C ASP A 247 -15.07 3.38 -5.44
N LEU A 248 -14.07 4.16 -5.87
CA LEU A 248 -13.88 4.48 -7.29
C LEU A 248 -13.51 3.22 -8.10
N SER A 249 -12.66 2.35 -7.56
CA SER A 249 -12.30 1.09 -8.23
C SER A 249 -13.52 0.19 -8.43
N GLY A 250 -14.36 0.04 -7.40
CA GLY A 250 -15.57 -0.78 -7.50
C GLY A 250 -16.60 -0.24 -8.50
N LYS A 251 -16.75 1.09 -8.58
CA LYS A 251 -17.58 1.74 -9.61
C LYS A 251 -17.04 1.48 -11.02
N MET A 252 -15.72 1.61 -11.20
CA MET A 252 -15.06 1.36 -12.47
C MET A 252 -15.25 -0.09 -12.94
N ASP A 253 -15.05 -1.07 -12.05
CA ASP A 253 -15.24 -2.49 -12.36
C ASP A 253 -16.68 -2.80 -12.77
N THR A 254 -17.65 -2.16 -12.10
CA THR A 254 -19.08 -2.31 -12.41
C THR A 254 -19.39 -1.78 -13.81
N VAL A 255 -18.92 -0.58 -14.15
CA VAL A 255 -19.14 0.02 -15.46
C VAL A 255 -18.47 -0.80 -16.56
N VAL A 256 -17.21 -1.19 -16.41
CA VAL A 256 -16.47 -2.01 -17.39
C VAL A 256 -17.14 -3.37 -17.62
N THR A 257 -17.60 -4.02 -16.55
CA THR A 257 -18.34 -5.29 -16.66
C THR A 257 -19.66 -5.10 -17.42
N SER A 258 -20.39 -4.03 -17.12
CA SER A 258 -21.65 -3.72 -17.81
C SER A 258 -21.44 -3.42 -19.30
N MET A 259 -20.40 -2.66 -19.66
CA MET A 259 -20.04 -2.39 -21.05
C MET A 259 -19.71 -3.67 -21.82
N THR A 260 -18.89 -4.55 -21.24
CA THR A 260 -18.53 -5.84 -21.87
C THR A 260 -19.77 -6.69 -22.14
N SER A 261 -20.74 -6.68 -21.22
CA SER A 261 -22.03 -7.36 -21.41
C SER A 261 -22.86 -6.71 -22.53
N THR A 262 -22.97 -5.38 -22.54
CA THR A 262 -23.68 -4.60 -23.57
C THR A 262 -23.08 -4.88 -24.96
N GLU A 263 -21.76 -4.82 -25.11
CA GLU A 263 -21.05 -5.13 -26.37
C GLU A 263 -21.33 -6.55 -26.85
N GLY A 264 -21.39 -7.53 -25.93
CA GLY A 264 -21.75 -8.90 -26.25
C GLY A 264 -23.18 -9.03 -26.79
N GLN A 265 -24.14 -8.34 -26.18
CA GLN A 265 -25.54 -8.30 -26.66
C GLN A 265 -25.63 -7.62 -28.03
N LEU A 266 -24.89 -6.54 -28.24
CA LEU A 266 -24.86 -5.79 -29.49
C LEU A 266 -24.38 -6.66 -30.66
N LYS A 267 -23.28 -7.42 -30.47
CA LYS A 267 -22.78 -8.37 -31.47
C LYS A 267 -23.79 -9.44 -31.84
N GLU A 268 -24.56 -9.93 -30.87
CA GLU A 268 -25.59 -10.94 -31.12
C GLU A 268 -26.78 -10.33 -31.89
N LEU A 269 -27.20 -9.11 -31.55
CA LEU A 269 -28.24 -8.39 -32.29
C LEU A 269 -27.82 -8.05 -33.71
N GLU A 270 -26.57 -7.61 -33.92
CA GLU A 270 -26.01 -7.38 -35.27
C GLU A 270 -26.02 -8.65 -36.11
N LYS A 271 -25.64 -9.78 -35.52
CA LYS A 271 -25.70 -11.09 -36.18
C LYS A 271 -27.14 -11.49 -36.54
N GLN A 272 -28.10 -11.25 -35.65
CA GLN A 272 -29.52 -11.50 -35.91
C GLN A 272 -30.06 -10.60 -37.03
N ALA A 273 -29.70 -9.31 -37.04
CA ALA A 273 -30.08 -8.38 -38.11
C ALA A 273 -29.56 -8.87 -39.48
N LEU A 274 -28.30 -9.31 -39.53
CA LEU A 274 -27.68 -9.81 -40.77
C LEU A 274 -28.37 -11.09 -41.27
N GLN A 275 -28.77 -11.99 -40.35
CA GLN A 275 -29.52 -13.20 -40.70
C GLN A 275 -30.92 -12.87 -41.23
N LEU A 276 -31.65 -11.97 -40.57
CA LEU A 276 -32.98 -11.53 -41.00
C LEU A 276 -32.93 -10.84 -42.37
N GLN A 277 -31.90 -10.02 -42.61
CA GLN A 277 -31.70 -9.36 -43.89
C GLN A 277 -31.42 -10.37 -45.01
N ARG A 278 -30.59 -11.39 -44.75
CA ARG A 278 -30.36 -12.48 -45.73
C ARG A 278 -31.65 -13.25 -46.05
N ILE A 279 -32.46 -13.56 -45.04
CA ILE A 279 -33.75 -14.23 -45.23
C ILE A 279 -34.69 -13.35 -46.07
N ALA A 280 -34.77 -12.05 -45.80
CA ALA A 280 -35.60 -11.13 -46.58
C ALA A 280 -35.14 -11.02 -48.05
N GLU A 281 -33.83 -11.00 -48.30
CA GLU A 281 -33.26 -11.02 -49.66
C GLU A 281 -33.57 -12.34 -50.39
N GLU A 282 -33.41 -13.48 -49.74
CA GLU A 282 -33.76 -14.81 -50.28
C GLU A 282 -35.27 -14.89 -50.62
N GLU A 283 -36.14 -14.37 -49.76
CA GLU A 283 -37.58 -14.31 -49.99
C GLU A 283 -37.96 -13.38 -51.16
N ALA A 284 -37.31 -12.21 -51.27
CA ALA A 284 -37.52 -11.27 -52.37
C ALA A 284 -37.08 -11.86 -53.72
N GLN A 285 -35.91 -12.52 -53.76
CA GLN A 285 -35.43 -13.22 -54.94
C GLN A 285 -36.37 -14.37 -55.34
N ALA A 286 -36.88 -15.14 -54.37
CA ALA A 286 -37.84 -16.21 -54.63
C ALA A 286 -39.18 -15.69 -55.18
N LYS A 287 -39.68 -14.55 -54.70
CA LYS A 287 -40.87 -13.88 -55.25
C LYS A 287 -40.62 -13.39 -56.68
N ALA A 288 -39.51 -12.70 -56.92
CA ALA A 288 -39.15 -12.21 -58.25
C ALA A 288 -39.00 -13.35 -59.27
N ALA A 289 -38.39 -14.47 -58.88
CA ALA A 289 -38.27 -15.67 -59.72
C ALA A 289 -39.64 -16.30 -60.04
N LYS A 290 -40.57 -16.34 -59.06
CA LYS A 290 -41.93 -16.83 -59.28
C LYS A 290 -42.73 -15.92 -60.21
N GLU A 291 -42.60 -14.60 -60.08
CA GLU A 291 -43.25 -13.64 -60.99
C GLU A 291 -42.68 -13.70 -62.41
N ALA A 292 -41.35 -13.81 -62.55
CA ALA A 292 -40.69 -13.99 -63.85
C ALA A 292 -41.12 -15.29 -64.54
N ALA A 293 -41.23 -16.40 -63.80
CA ALA A 293 -41.73 -17.67 -64.32
C ALA A 293 -43.20 -17.59 -64.77
N LYS A 294 -44.02 -16.83 -64.05
CA LYS A 294 -45.43 -16.59 -64.40
C LYS A 294 -45.57 -15.73 -65.66
N ALA A 295 -44.71 -14.72 -65.82
CA ALA A 295 -44.66 -13.87 -67.01
C ALA A 295 -44.19 -14.63 -68.27
N ALA A 296 -43.22 -15.54 -68.12
CA ALA A 296 -42.73 -16.39 -69.21
C ALA A 296 -43.77 -17.39 -69.73
N GLN A 297 -44.75 -17.79 -68.89
CA GLN A 297 -45.84 -18.70 -69.28
C GLN A 297 -47.04 -18.00 -69.95
N ALA A 298 -47.05 -16.66 -70.05
CA ALA A 298 -48.18 -15.87 -70.55
C ALA A 298 -48.03 -15.36 -72.00
N GLN A 299 -46.96 -15.70 -72.72
CA GLN A 299 -46.80 -15.35 -74.14
C GLN A 299 -47.39 -16.43 -75.08
N PRO A 300 -48.30 -16.10 -76.03
CA PRO A 300 -48.77 -17.04 -77.03
C PRO A 300 -47.75 -17.24 -78.17
N ALA A 301 -47.62 -18.48 -78.65
CA ALA A 301 -46.81 -18.85 -79.80
C ALA A 301 -47.40 -18.35 -81.13
N GLN A 302 -46.59 -17.68 -81.94
CA GLN A 302 -46.81 -17.51 -83.39
C GLN A 302 -45.49 -17.57 -84.15
N ALA A 303 -45.45 -18.42 -85.17
CA ALA A 303 -44.50 -18.47 -86.31
C ALA A 303 -45.38 -18.61 -87.58
N PRO A 304 -44.97 -18.20 -88.83
CA PRO A 304 -43.77 -18.74 -89.52
C PRO A 304 -43.07 -17.85 -90.61
N ALA A 305 -41.86 -18.30 -91.07
CA ALA A 305 -41.18 -18.25 -92.42
C ALA A 305 -41.07 -16.91 -93.23
N GLU A 306 -40.14 -16.56 -94.14
CA GLU A 306 -39.06 -17.21 -94.91
C GLU A 306 -38.15 -16.12 -95.63
N GLN A 307 -36.85 -16.42 -95.80
CA GLN A 307 -35.83 -16.01 -96.81
C GLN A 307 -35.68 -14.58 -97.42
N ALA A 308 -34.45 -14.03 -97.34
CA ALA A 308 -33.57 -13.74 -98.51
C ALA A 308 -32.17 -13.20 -98.10
N ALA A 309 -31.11 -13.82 -98.61
CA ALA A 309 -29.72 -13.32 -98.67
C ALA A 309 -29.47 -12.69 -100.08
N PRO A 310 -28.34 -11.97 -100.40
CA PRO A 310 -26.97 -12.49 -100.24
C PRO A 310 -25.81 -11.47 -99.96
N ALA A 311 -24.68 -12.04 -99.52
CA ALA A 311 -23.26 -11.75 -99.84
C ALA A 311 -22.62 -10.40 -99.39
N ASN A 312 -21.34 -10.29 -99.00
CA ASN A 312 -20.17 -11.19 -99.06
C ASN A 312 -19.03 -10.72 -98.13
N ASN A 313 -18.26 -11.69 -97.63
CA ASN A 313 -16.82 -11.72 -97.25
C ASN A 313 -16.20 -10.66 -96.30
N GLY A 314 -15.36 -11.04 -95.32
CA GLY A 314 -14.82 -12.37 -94.98
C GLY A 314 -13.81 -12.32 -93.84
N GLY A 315 -13.37 -13.50 -93.40
CA GLY A 315 -12.09 -13.69 -92.68
C GLY A 315 -12.20 -14.21 -91.24
N GLN A 316 -12.32 -15.54 -91.12
CA GLN A 316 -11.62 -16.49 -90.22
C GLN A 316 -11.20 -16.09 -88.79
N ALA A 317 -11.10 -16.98 -87.79
CA ALA A 317 -11.56 -18.32 -87.45
C ALA A 317 -10.71 -18.74 -86.24
N GLN A 318 -11.33 -19.23 -85.16
CA GLN A 318 -10.88 -20.31 -84.25
C GLN A 318 -11.87 -20.35 -83.07
N LYS A 319 -12.80 -21.31 -82.99
CA LYS A 319 -12.65 -22.68 -82.42
C LYS A 319 -11.98 -22.63 -81.04
N GLU A 320 -12.52 -23.18 -79.96
CA GLU A 320 -13.50 -24.25 -79.76
C GLU A 320 -14.02 -24.17 -78.30
N GLU A 321 -15.32 -24.36 -78.13
CA GLU A 321 -16.01 -24.82 -76.91
C GLU A 321 -15.83 -26.37 -76.78
N PRO A 322 -16.41 -27.13 -75.81
CA PRO A 322 -17.02 -26.81 -74.51
C PRO A 322 -16.78 -27.87 -73.38
N LYS A 323 -17.39 -27.63 -72.19
CA LYS A 323 -18.10 -28.55 -71.24
C LYS A 323 -17.42 -29.86 -70.80
N LYS A 324 -17.51 -30.38 -69.56
CA LYS A 324 -18.57 -30.50 -68.51
C LYS A 324 -17.84 -31.29 -67.38
N GLU A 325 -18.17 -31.30 -66.09
CA GLU A 325 -19.35 -31.84 -65.40
C GLU A 325 -19.01 -31.85 -63.88
N GLU A 326 -19.97 -31.52 -63.01
CA GLU A 326 -19.99 -31.71 -61.55
C GLU A 326 -20.49 -33.15 -61.19
N PRO A 327 -20.83 -33.55 -59.94
CA PRO A 327 -20.18 -33.50 -58.60
C PRO A 327 -20.33 -34.84 -57.78
N LYS A 328 -19.77 -34.93 -56.54
CA LYS A 328 -20.38 -35.53 -55.30
C LYS A 328 -19.31 -35.70 -54.19
N LYS A 329 -19.45 -35.03 -53.03
CA LYS A 329 -20.06 -35.47 -51.74
C LYS A 329 -19.33 -36.63 -51.01
N GLU A 330 -18.79 -36.34 -49.82
CA GLU A 330 -19.07 -37.06 -48.55
C GLU A 330 -18.39 -36.41 -47.32
N GLU A 331 -19.18 -36.17 -46.27
CA GLU A 331 -18.85 -36.06 -44.84
C GLU A 331 -19.69 -37.18 -44.15
N PRO A 332 -19.60 -37.54 -42.83
CA PRO A 332 -18.74 -37.12 -41.69
C PRO A 332 -18.28 -38.28 -40.73
N LYS A 333 -17.46 -38.01 -39.68
CA LYS A 333 -17.77 -38.23 -38.23
C LYS A 333 -16.59 -38.23 -37.23
N LYS A 334 -16.87 -37.57 -36.09
CA LYS A 334 -16.37 -37.64 -34.69
C LYS A 334 -15.65 -38.91 -34.19
N GLU A 335 -14.63 -38.73 -33.34
CA GLU A 335 -14.64 -39.01 -31.87
C GLU A 335 -13.35 -38.50 -31.15
N ALA A 336 -13.49 -38.16 -29.87
CA ALA A 336 -12.45 -37.71 -28.91
C ALA A 336 -12.14 -38.86 -27.89
N PRO A 337 -11.45 -38.66 -26.73
CA PRO A 337 -10.15 -38.07 -26.39
C PRO A 337 -9.22 -39.06 -25.61
N LYS A 338 -7.92 -38.74 -25.41
CA LYS A 338 -7.16 -39.17 -24.21
C LYS A 338 -5.93 -38.28 -23.92
N GLN A 339 -5.70 -38.09 -22.63
CA GLN A 339 -4.87 -37.11 -21.93
C GLN A 339 -3.37 -37.45 -21.90
N GLU A 340 -2.49 -36.43 -21.85
CA GLU A 340 -1.47 -36.33 -20.77
C GLU A 340 -0.85 -34.92 -20.65
N GLU A 341 -1.07 -34.36 -19.45
CA GLU A 341 -0.40 -33.32 -18.64
C GLU A 341 -0.02 -31.89 -19.11
N LYS A 342 -0.40 -30.95 -18.23
CA LYS A 342 -0.44 -29.50 -18.36
C LYS A 342 0.86 -28.83 -17.89
N LYS A 343 1.35 -27.85 -18.66
CA LYS A 343 2.18 -26.74 -18.14
C LYS A 343 1.47 -25.42 -18.49
N PRO A 344 1.05 -24.58 -17.52
CA PRO A 344 0.35 -23.34 -17.85
C PRO A 344 1.35 -22.29 -18.33
N ALA A 345 1.14 -21.79 -19.55
CA ALA A 345 1.74 -20.56 -20.03
C ALA A 345 1.29 -19.41 -19.12
N GLN A 346 2.23 -18.84 -18.36
CA GLN A 346 1.93 -17.77 -17.42
C GLN A 346 1.69 -16.46 -18.17
N ASN A 347 0.49 -15.93 -17.98
CA ASN A 347 0.05 -14.63 -18.43
C ASN A 347 0.86 -13.55 -17.67
N VAL A 348 1.93 -13.04 -18.27
CA VAL A 348 2.92 -12.14 -17.65
C VAL A 348 2.30 -10.79 -17.22
N GLY A 349 1.24 -10.33 -17.90
CA GLY A 349 0.43 -9.19 -17.44
C GLY A 349 -0.44 -9.50 -16.21
N GLY A 350 -0.76 -10.78 -15.99
CA GLY A 350 -1.60 -11.23 -14.89
C GLY A 350 -0.87 -11.34 -13.54
N VAL A 351 0.41 -11.72 -13.52
CA VAL A 351 1.15 -11.88 -12.25
C VAL A 351 1.46 -10.54 -11.58
N ILE A 352 1.79 -9.51 -12.36
CA ILE A 352 2.04 -8.17 -11.83
C ILE A 352 0.73 -7.54 -11.35
N GLY A 353 -0.34 -7.60 -12.15
CA GLY A 353 -1.65 -7.09 -11.72
C GLY A 353 -2.16 -7.78 -10.46
N LYS A 354 -1.97 -9.10 -10.35
CA LYS A 354 -2.27 -9.86 -9.13
C LYS A 354 -1.37 -9.45 -7.96
N ALA A 355 -0.08 -9.18 -8.19
CA ALA A 355 0.81 -8.69 -7.13
C ALA A 355 0.40 -7.29 -6.65
N GLN A 356 -0.01 -6.41 -7.56
CA GLN A 356 -0.45 -5.04 -7.29
C GLN A 356 -1.73 -5.00 -6.45
N SER A 357 -2.66 -5.93 -6.63
CA SER A 357 -3.90 -5.98 -5.82
C SER A 357 -3.67 -6.23 -4.32
N TYR A 358 -2.44 -6.59 -3.93
CA TYR A 358 -2.06 -6.84 -2.54
C TYR A 358 -1.14 -5.76 -1.97
N LEU A 359 -0.86 -4.68 -2.70
CA LEU A 359 -0.08 -3.55 -2.19
C LEU A 359 -0.68 -3.01 -0.88
N GLY A 360 0.19 -2.76 0.10
CA GLY A 360 -0.19 -2.30 1.44
C GLY A 360 -0.56 -3.42 2.42
N LEU A 361 -0.71 -4.68 2.00
CA LEU A 361 -0.92 -5.77 2.95
C LEU A 361 0.31 -5.94 3.85
N PRO A 362 0.14 -6.15 5.17
CA PRO A 362 1.26 -6.27 6.09
C PRO A 362 2.21 -7.42 5.75
N TYR A 363 3.46 -7.28 6.19
CA TYR A 363 4.37 -8.41 6.26
C TYR A 363 4.02 -9.27 7.47
N VAL A 364 3.77 -10.55 7.26
CA VAL A 364 3.47 -11.51 8.32
C VAL A 364 4.36 -12.72 8.14
N TRP A 365 5.34 -12.86 9.03
CA TRP A 365 6.27 -13.97 9.04
C TRP A 365 5.54 -15.31 9.05
N GLY A 366 5.90 -16.21 8.13
CA GLY A 366 5.27 -17.52 8.04
C GLY A 366 3.97 -17.55 7.24
N SER A 367 3.44 -16.41 6.78
CA SER A 367 2.15 -16.35 6.08
C SER A 367 2.28 -16.48 4.56
N ALA A 368 1.35 -17.21 3.95
CA ALA A 368 1.22 -17.39 2.51
C ALA A 368 -0.19 -17.07 1.98
N SER A 369 -1.02 -16.40 2.78
CA SER A 369 -2.40 -16.08 2.41
C SER A 369 -2.80 -14.70 2.96
N PRO A 370 -3.49 -13.87 2.17
CA PRO A 370 -3.96 -12.58 2.64
C PRO A 370 -4.98 -12.72 3.79
N SER A 371 -5.69 -13.86 3.87
CA SER A 371 -6.62 -14.17 4.97
C SER A 371 -5.95 -14.23 6.35
N ASN A 372 -4.63 -14.45 6.39
CA ASN A 372 -3.85 -14.53 7.63
C ASN A 372 -3.25 -13.16 8.02
N GLY A 373 -3.75 -12.08 7.43
CA GLY A 373 -3.36 -10.70 7.75
C GLY A 373 -2.14 -10.20 7.00
N GLY A 374 -1.61 -10.94 6.03
CA GLY A 374 -0.46 -10.52 5.23
C GLY A 374 0.33 -11.69 4.65
N PHE A 375 1.53 -11.41 4.16
CA PHE A 375 2.43 -12.41 3.57
C PHE A 375 3.85 -12.27 4.12
N ASP A 376 4.63 -13.35 4.11
CA ASP A 376 6.08 -13.23 4.05
C ASP A 376 6.57 -13.28 2.59
N CYS A 377 7.87 -13.08 2.38
CA CYS A 377 8.46 -13.05 1.04
C CYS A 377 8.19 -14.34 0.25
N SER A 378 8.34 -15.51 0.88
CA SER A 378 8.14 -16.81 0.24
C SER A 378 6.66 -17.14 -0.04
N GLY A 379 5.79 -16.76 0.90
CA GLY A 379 4.37 -16.96 0.87
C GLY A 379 3.69 -16.09 -0.17
N PHE A 380 4.17 -14.84 -0.32
CA PHE A 380 3.73 -13.94 -1.38
C PHE A 380 4.00 -14.55 -2.75
N ILE A 381 5.21 -15.07 -3.00
CA ILE A 381 5.55 -15.70 -4.28
C ILE A 381 4.71 -16.96 -4.53
N SER A 382 4.55 -17.86 -3.55
CA SER A 382 3.67 -19.03 -3.72
C SER A 382 2.25 -18.63 -4.12
N TYR A 383 1.73 -17.57 -3.49
CA TYR A 383 0.36 -17.14 -3.70
C TYR A 383 0.15 -16.48 -5.06
N ILE A 384 1.06 -15.58 -5.47
CA ILE A 384 0.96 -14.89 -6.76
C ILE A 384 1.09 -15.89 -7.92
N PHE A 385 2.11 -16.74 -7.89
CA PHE A 385 2.41 -17.66 -8.98
C PHE A 385 1.61 -18.97 -8.92
N GLY A 386 0.88 -19.23 -7.83
CA GLY A 386 0.11 -20.47 -7.65
C GLY A 386 1.00 -21.71 -7.54
N VAL A 387 2.20 -21.55 -6.97
CA VAL A 387 3.19 -22.63 -6.81
C VAL A 387 3.25 -23.10 -5.37
N GLY A 388 3.74 -24.33 -5.16
CA GLY A 388 3.97 -24.86 -3.82
C GLY A 388 4.95 -24.01 -3.03
N ARG A 389 4.67 -23.80 -1.74
CA ARG A 389 5.52 -22.95 -0.89
C ARG A 389 6.87 -23.61 -0.63
N GLN A 390 7.93 -22.87 -0.91
CA GLN A 390 9.30 -23.20 -0.57
C GLN A 390 9.94 -22.05 0.20
N ASP A 391 11.09 -22.27 0.83
CA ASP A 391 11.88 -21.15 1.32
C ASP A 391 12.59 -20.43 0.15
N VAL A 392 13.21 -19.28 0.41
CA VAL A 392 13.83 -18.48 -0.66
C VAL A 392 14.96 -19.24 -1.36
N ALA A 393 15.70 -20.08 -0.64
CA ALA A 393 16.74 -20.92 -1.22
C ALA A 393 16.16 -22.03 -2.11
N GLY A 394 15.05 -22.64 -1.71
CA GLY A 394 14.29 -23.58 -2.54
C GLY A 394 13.85 -22.95 -3.85
N TYR A 395 13.20 -21.78 -3.80
CA TYR A 395 12.82 -21.07 -5.03
C TYR A 395 14.02 -20.68 -5.88
N TRP A 396 15.12 -20.27 -5.25
CA TRP A 396 16.35 -20.01 -5.98
C TRP A 396 16.82 -21.26 -6.71
N ASN A 397 16.81 -22.43 -6.08
CA ASN A 397 17.26 -23.66 -6.76
C ASN A 397 16.26 -24.19 -7.80
N SER A 398 15.00 -23.77 -7.77
CA SER A 398 13.95 -24.27 -8.67
C SER A 398 13.73 -23.46 -9.95
N VAL A 399 14.27 -22.24 -10.04
CA VAL A 399 14.02 -21.33 -11.18
C VAL A 399 15.20 -21.24 -12.14
N SER A 400 14.89 -21.02 -13.42
CA SER A 400 15.89 -20.76 -14.46
C SER A 400 16.53 -19.39 -14.25
N LYS A 401 17.86 -19.30 -14.32
CA LYS A 401 18.59 -18.02 -14.10
C LYS A 401 18.56 -17.16 -15.34
N VAL A 402 18.31 -15.87 -15.16
CA VAL A 402 18.20 -14.91 -16.26
C VAL A 402 19.11 -13.72 -16.03
N GLY A 403 19.82 -13.30 -17.09
CA GLY A 403 20.67 -12.10 -17.07
C GLY A 403 19.96 -10.82 -17.49
N SER A 404 18.82 -10.93 -18.18
CA SER A 404 18.02 -9.80 -18.66
C SER A 404 16.57 -9.97 -18.19
N PRO A 405 16.23 -9.44 -17.01
CA PRO A 405 14.92 -9.66 -16.42
C PRO A 405 13.82 -8.95 -17.22
N GLN A 406 12.68 -9.62 -17.34
CA GLN A 406 11.44 -9.07 -17.88
C GLN A 406 10.43 -8.87 -16.75
N PRO A 407 9.54 -7.86 -16.82
CA PRO A 407 8.45 -7.72 -15.85
C PRO A 407 7.74 -9.07 -15.63
N GLY A 408 7.57 -9.48 -14.38
CA GLY A 408 7.04 -10.79 -13.99
C GLY A 408 8.11 -11.81 -13.56
N ASP A 409 9.38 -11.57 -13.87
CA ASP A 409 10.49 -12.38 -13.34
C ASP A 409 10.69 -12.17 -11.85
N LEU A 410 11.38 -13.10 -11.20
CA LEU A 410 11.74 -13.00 -9.78
C LEU A 410 13.09 -12.32 -9.61
N VAL A 411 13.20 -11.49 -8.57
CA VAL A 411 14.47 -10.92 -8.10
C VAL A 411 14.80 -11.49 -6.73
N PHE A 412 16.05 -11.90 -6.54
CA PHE A 412 16.53 -12.55 -5.33
C PHE A 412 17.62 -11.73 -4.64
N PHE A 413 17.61 -11.80 -3.31
CA PHE A 413 18.60 -11.18 -2.44
C PHE A 413 19.12 -12.19 -1.41
N GLN A 414 20.33 -11.92 -0.92
CA GLN A 414 21.06 -12.75 0.04
C GLN A 414 21.56 -11.95 1.24
N GLY A 415 21.72 -12.61 2.38
CA GLY A 415 22.33 -11.98 3.56
C GLY A 415 21.48 -10.87 4.19
N THR A 416 20.16 -10.84 3.94
CA THR A 416 19.27 -9.80 4.49
C THR A 416 18.93 -10.08 5.95
N TYR A 417 18.43 -11.28 6.26
CA TYR A 417 18.14 -11.73 7.65
C TYR A 417 18.74 -13.11 7.98
N LYS A 418 19.25 -13.84 6.98
CA LYS A 418 19.99 -15.11 7.13
C LYS A 418 21.08 -15.21 6.09
N ALA A 419 22.08 -16.04 6.33
CA ALA A 419 23.11 -16.35 5.33
C ALA A 419 22.51 -17.04 4.10
N GLY A 420 23.05 -16.75 2.91
CA GLY A 420 22.54 -17.27 1.64
C GLY A 420 21.26 -16.57 1.16
N PRO A 421 20.52 -17.16 0.20
CA PRO A 421 19.27 -16.60 -0.33
C PRO A 421 18.25 -16.39 0.78
N SER A 422 17.83 -15.14 0.96
CA SER A 422 17.04 -14.73 2.13
C SER A 422 15.83 -13.89 1.75
N HIS A 423 15.83 -13.16 0.64
CA HIS A 423 14.65 -12.37 0.25
C HIS A 423 14.34 -12.48 -1.25
N ILE A 424 13.07 -12.32 -1.61
CA ILE A 424 12.57 -12.50 -2.98
C ILE A 424 11.46 -11.49 -3.29
N GLY A 425 11.41 -11.04 -4.55
CA GLY A 425 10.38 -10.15 -5.08
C GLY A 425 10.07 -10.42 -6.55
N ILE A 426 9.11 -9.68 -7.10
CA ILE A 426 8.67 -9.76 -8.50
C ILE A 426 9.15 -8.51 -9.21
N TYR A 427 10.00 -8.65 -10.22
CA TYR A 427 10.46 -7.56 -11.06
C TYR A 427 9.30 -6.96 -11.86
N VAL A 428 9.20 -5.64 -11.91
CA VAL A 428 8.12 -4.93 -12.62
C VAL A 428 8.63 -3.99 -13.72
N GLY A 429 9.93 -4.03 -14.01
CA GLY A 429 10.58 -3.13 -14.97
C GLY A 429 11.25 -1.93 -14.29
N ASN A 430 12.07 -1.20 -15.05
CA ASN A 430 12.73 0.03 -14.62
C ASN A 430 13.49 -0.05 -13.29
N GLY A 431 14.12 -1.20 -12.99
CA GLY A 431 14.83 -1.40 -11.73
C GLY A 431 13.92 -1.51 -10.49
N GLN A 432 12.62 -1.70 -10.68
CA GLN A 432 11.67 -1.85 -9.58
C GLN A 432 11.19 -3.29 -9.39
N MET A 433 10.77 -3.59 -8.17
CA MET A 433 10.10 -4.83 -7.79
C MET A 433 8.87 -4.58 -6.93
N ILE A 434 7.95 -5.54 -6.89
CA ILE A 434 6.95 -5.69 -5.84
C ILE A 434 7.40 -6.83 -4.92
N HIS A 435 7.44 -6.59 -3.61
CA HIS A 435 7.88 -7.59 -2.64
C HIS A 435 7.20 -7.39 -1.29
N ALA A 436 7.28 -8.41 -0.43
CA ALA A 436 6.94 -8.29 0.98
C ALA A 436 8.10 -7.57 1.71
N SER A 437 7.96 -6.27 1.94
CA SER A 437 8.92 -5.42 2.67
C SER A 437 8.61 -5.38 4.17
N ASP A 438 9.48 -4.75 4.95
CA ASP A 438 9.22 -4.40 6.36
C ASP A 438 7.94 -3.56 6.56
N LYS A 439 7.54 -2.80 5.55
CA LYS A 439 6.33 -1.98 5.52
C LYS A 439 5.13 -2.67 4.86
N GLY A 440 5.24 -3.97 4.56
CA GLY A 440 4.22 -4.75 3.86
C GLY A 440 4.51 -4.96 2.37
N ILE A 441 3.53 -5.44 1.62
CA ILE A 441 3.66 -5.61 0.16
C ILE A 441 3.79 -4.22 -0.47
N ALA A 442 4.93 -3.93 -1.07
CA ALA A 442 5.24 -2.61 -1.58
C ALA A 442 6.14 -2.68 -2.80
N TYR A 443 6.22 -1.55 -3.51
CA TYR A 443 7.29 -1.34 -4.48
C TYR A 443 8.63 -1.14 -3.76
N GLY A 444 9.69 -1.69 -4.34
CA GLY A 444 11.05 -1.50 -3.90
C GLY A 444 11.98 -1.18 -5.06
N ASP A 445 12.93 -0.28 -4.84
CA ASP A 445 13.99 0.04 -5.80
C ASP A 445 15.15 -0.95 -5.65
N ILE A 446 15.36 -1.78 -6.67
CA ILE A 446 16.43 -2.78 -6.73
C ILE A 446 17.79 -2.10 -6.76
N ASN A 447 17.88 -0.88 -7.30
CA ASN A 447 19.12 -0.13 -7.46
C ASN A 447 19.52 0.67 -6.22
N SER A 448 18.73 0.63 -5.14
CA SER A 448 19.11 1.25 -3.88
C SER A 448 20.40 0.65 -3.30
N SER A 449 21.18 1.47 -2.58
CA SER A 449 22.47 1.05 -2.01
C SER A 449 22.37 -0.21 -1.15
N TYR A 450 21.27 -0.36 -0.39
CA TYR A 450 21.02 -1.56 0.41
C TYR A 450 20.75 -2.79 -0.49
N ASN A 451 19.83 -2.68 -1.44
CA ASN A 451 19.44 -3.80 -2.29
C ASN A 451 20.57 -4.28 -3.20
N GLN A 452 21.41 -3.37 -3.70
CA GLN A 452 22.59 -3.72 -4.50
C GLN A 452 23.64 -4.51 -3.69
N LYS A 453 23.85 -4.18 -2.41
CA LYS A 453 24.76 -4.95 -1.53
C LYS A 453 24.28 -6.37 -1.27
N HIS A 454 22.96 -6.57 -1.31
CA HIS A 454 22.32 -7.86 -1.04
C HIS A 454 21.86 -8.59 -2.30
N PHE A 455 22.09 -8.03 -3.50
CA PHE A 455 21.58 -8.59 -4.74
C PHE A 455 22.21 -9.96 -5.01
N LEU A 456 21.38 -10.95 -5.32
CA LEU A 456 21.82 -12.31 -5.67
C LEU A 456 21.66 -12.58 -7.17
N GLY A 457 20.52 -12.20 -7.75
CA GLY A 457 20.26 -12.42 -9.17
C GLY A 457 18.78 -12.49 -9.51
N TYR A 458 18.48 -12.73 -10.79
CA TYR A 458 17.12 -12.90 -11.29
C TYR A 458 16.81 -14.36 -11.65
N GLY A 459 15.54 -14.71 -11.59
CA GLY A 459 15.07 -16.04 -11.98
C GLY A 459 13.67 -16.05 -12.60
N ARG A 460 13.38 -17.07 -13.40
CA ARG A 460 12.09 -17.27 -14.08
C ARG A 460 11.60 -18.70 -13.86
N PHE A 461 10.30 -18.83 -13.57
CA PHE A 461 9.63 -20.13 -13.44
C PHE A 461 9.55 -20.89 -14.77
#